data_AF-A0A382JGA7-F1
#
_entry.id   AF-A0A382JGA7-F1
#
_cell.length_a   1.000
_cell.length_b   1.000
_cell.length_c   1.000
_cell.angle_alpha   90.00
_cell.angle_beta   90.00
_cell.angle_gamma   90.00
#
_symmetry.space_group_name_H-M   'P 1'
#
loop_
_entity.id
_entity.type
_entity.pdbx_description
1 polymer ?
#
loop_
_entity_poly.entity_id
_entity_poly.type
_entity_poly.pdbx_seq_one_letter_code
_entity_poly.pdbx_strand_id
1 'polypeptide(L)'
;DRTLEIDATGRLIVVAVKTNRSDTVKENERKLYRAILTPLVDVEYQFSIGDRSDQALDITSKSNIYDLLFDSNTQEVKFTAAGPSGTESLTSVRIPSSLLSGGEYALECCVKVLVDGIEKPAVNTDKGITFQHVHIGRSEVIIKTQ
;
A
#
# COMPACT_ATOMS: atom_id res chain seq x y z
N ASP A 1 -5.77 -13.10 -29.97
CA ASP A 1 -6.68 -12.17 -29.28
C ASP A 1 -5.90 -10.98 -28.75
N ARG A 2 -6.50 -9.80 -28.62
CA ARG A 2 -5.85 -8.60 -28.06
C ARG A 2 -6.52 -8.28 -26.73
N THR A 3 -5.74 -8.20 -25.65
CA THR A 3 -6.25 -7.95 -24.30
C THR A 3 -5.70 -6.62 -23.80
N LEU A 4 -6.57 -5.81 -23.21
CA LEU A 4 -6.23 -4.60 -22.49
C LEU A 4 -6.41 -4.89 -21.00
N GLU A 5 -5.34 -4.79 -20.23
CA GLU A 5 -5.37 -4.96 -18.78
C GLU A 5 -5.08 -3.62 -18.10
N ILE A 6 -5.86 -3.32 -17.07
CA ILE A 6 -5.73 -2.13 -16.24
C ILE A 6 -5.53 -2.59 -14.79
N ASP A 7 -4.55 -2.04 -14.10
CA ASP A 7 -4.33 -2.38 -12.68
C ASP A 7 -5.44 -1.85 -11.75
N ALA A 8 -5.43 -2.31 -10.51
CA ALA A 8 -6.41 -1.92 -9.49
C ALA A 8 -6.42 -0.40 -9.18
N THR A 9 -5.33 0.31 -9.51
CA THR A 9 -5.27 1.78 -9.35
C THR A 9 -5.82 2.53 -10.57
N GLY A 10 -6.09 1.84 -11.69
CA GLY A 10 -6.54 2.45 -12.93
C GLY A 10 -5.42 3.16 -13.71
N ARG A 11 -4.15 2.94 -13.37
CA ARG A 11 -3.00 3.75 -13.84
C ARG A 11 -2.01 2.99 -14.69
N LEU A 12 -1.88 1.68 -14.52
CA LEU A 12 -1.07 0.85 -15.40
C LEU A 12 -1.94 0.26 -16.49
N ILE A 13 -1.66 0.64 -17.74
CA ILE A 13 -2.27 0.05 -18.93
C ILE A 13 -1.26 -0.91 -19.56
N VAL A 14 -1.65 -2.17 -19.72
CA VAL A 14 -0.90 -3.18 -20.45
C VAL A 14 -1.71 -3.64 -21.66
N VAL A 15 -1.12 -3.52 -22.84
CA VAL A 15 -1.67 -4.15 -24.05
C VAL A 15 -0.88 -5.42 -24.31
N ALA A 16 -1.57 -6.53 -24.27
CA ALA A 16 -1.02 -7.84 -24.55
C ALA A 16 -1.68 -8.46 -25.77
N VAL A 17 -0.90 -9.23 -26.52
CA VAL A 17 -1.43 -10.11 -27.57
C VAL A 17 -1.22 -11.54 -27.15
N LYS A 18 -2.32 -12.28 -27.11
CA LYS A 18 -2.32 -13.71 -26.83
C LYS A 18 -2.42 -14.48 -28.13
N THR A 19 -1.48 -15.41 -28.35
CA THR A 19 -1.50 -16.34 -29.49
C THR A 19 -2.39 -17.56 -29.24
N ASN A 20 -2.84 -17.77 -28.00
CA ASN A 20 -3.74 -18.83 -27.57
C ASN A 20 -4.84 -18.27 -26.65
N ARG A 21 -6.05 -18.85 -26.65
CA ARG A 21 -7.18 -18.46 -25.78
C ARG A 21 -7.05 -18.93 -24.33
N SER A 22 -6.06 -19.77 -24.03
CA SER A 22 -5.84 -20.30 -22.69
C SER A 22 -4.99 -19.35 -21.84
N ASP A 23 -5.54 -18.92 -20.70
CA ASP A 23 -4.85 -18.06 -19.73
C ASP A 23 -3.83 -18.80 -18.85
N THR A 24 -3.72 -20.12 -18.97
CA THR A 24 -2.80 -20.93 -18.15
C THR A 24 -1.36 -20.92 -18.67
N VAL A 25 -1.11 -20.47 -19.90
CA VAL A 25 0.22 -20.47 -20.54
C VAL A 25 0.71 -19.04 -20.77
N LYS A 26 1.40 -18.47 -19.78
CA LYS A 26 1.94 -17.09 -19.83
C LYS A 26 2.92 -16.84 -20.98
N GLU A 27 3.60 -17.87 -21.49
CA GLU A 27 4.54 -17.78 -22.61
C GLU A 27 3.86 -17.42 -23.94
N ASN A 28 2.54 -17.63 -24.05
CA ASN A 28 1.75 -17.26 -25.23
C ASN A 28 1.23 -15.82 -25.19
N GLU A 29 1.58 -15.07 -24.14
CA GLU A 29 1.24 -13.66 -23.99
C GLU A 29 2.46 -12.78 -24.32
N ARG A 30 2.33 -11.93 -25.34
CA ARG A 30 3.32 -10.93 -25.67
C ARG A 30 2.83 -9.56 -25.22
N LYS A 31 3.52 -8.95 -24.25
CA LYS A 31 3.30 -7.55 -23.86
C LYS A 31 3.81 -6.64 -24.98
N LEU A 32 2.90 -5.96 -25.67
CA LEU A 32 3.24 -5.05 -26.76
C LEU A 32 3.45 -3.62 -26.28
N TYR A 33 2.68 -3.21 -25.28
CA TYR A 33 2.71 -1.84 -24.77
C TYR A 33 2.48 -1.81 -23.27
N ARG A 34 3.19 -0.91 -22.59
CA ARG A 34 3.03 -0.61 -21.17
C ARG A 34 3.05 0.91 -21.00
N ALA A 35 1.99 1.46 -20.45
CA ALA A 35 1.93 2.87 -20.06
C ALA A 35 1.50 3.01 -18.60
N ILE A 36 2.06 4.01 -17.92
CA ILE A 36 1.64 4.45 -16.60
C ILE A 36 1.06 5.85 -16.77
N LEU A 37 -0.20 6.04 -16.38
CA LEU A 37 -0.86 7.35 -16.42
C LEU A 37 -0.45 8.18 -15.20
N THR A 38 0.47 9.13 -15.40
CA THR A 38 0.95 10.02 -14.34
C THR A 38 0.15 11.34 -14.29
N PRO A 39 0.07 12.00 -13.13
CA PRO A 39 0.55 11.53 -11.82
C PRO A 39 -0.32 10.40 -11.26
N LEU A 40 0.27 9.55 -10.41
CA LEU A 40 -0.53 8.66 -9.57
C LEU A 40 -1.41 9.53 -8.64
N VAL A 41 -2.65 9.10 -8.42
CA VAL A 41 -3.60 9.80 -7.54
C VAL A 41 -3.56 9.21 -6.15
N ASP A 42 -3.83 10.08 -5.18
CA ASP A 42 -4.04 9.66 -3.80
C ASP A 42 -5.40 8.94 -3.70
N VAL A 43 -5.41 7.80 -3.04
CA VAL A 43 -6.60 7.01 -2.70
C VAL A 43 -6.71 6.98 -1.19
N GLU A 44 -7.90 7.24 -0.68
CA GLU A 44 -8.22 7.19 0.74
C GLU A 44 -8.87 5.86 1.08
N TYR A 45 -8.36 5.21 2.14
CA TYR A 45 -8.87 3.99 2.69
C TYR A 45 -9.20 4.21 4.16
N GLN A 46 -10.28 3.62 4.62
CA GLN A 46 -10.66 3.62 6.01
C GLN A 46 -10.95 2.18 6.44
N PHE A 47 -10.27 1.73 7.49
CA PHE A 47 -10.40 0.37 8.01
C PHE A 47 -10.82 0.41 9.47
N SER A 48 -12.01 -0.08 9.79
CA SER A 48 -12.45 -0.23 11.18
C SER A 48 -11.72 -1.42 11.83
N ILE A 49 -11.12 -1.17 12.99
CA ILE A 49 -10.48 -2.18 13.82
C ILE A 49 -11.45 -2.55 14.94
N GLY A 50 -11.96 -3.78 14.91
CA GLY A 50 -13.00 -4.23 15.83
C GLY A 50 -14.37 -3.59 15.57
N ASP A 51 -15.24 -3.65 16.57
CA ASP A 51 -16.66 -3.27 16.43
C ASP A 51 -16.94 -1.78 16.72
N ARG A 52 -15.90 -0.99 17.02
CA ARG A 52 -16.05 0.42 17.39
C ARG A 52 -15.58 1.35 16.27
N SER A 53 -16.38 2.37 15.98
CA SER A 53 -16.11 3.35 14.92
C SER A 53 -14.97 4.33 15.25
N ASP A 54 -14.60 4.47 16.53
CA ASP A 54 -13.49 5.32 16.98
C ASP A 54 -12.11 4.66 16.79
N GLN A 55 -12.09 3.39 16.37
CA GLN A 55 -10.88 2.62 16.08
C GLN A 55 -10.71 2.43 14.57
N ALA A 56 -10.88 3.51 13.80
CA ALA A 56 -10.66 3.49 12.36
C ALA A 56 -9.23 3.89 12.01
N LEU A 57 -8.58 3.08 11.18
CA LEU A 57 -7.30 3.42 10.56
C LEU A 57 -7.56 4.13 9.22
N ASP A 58 -7.11 5.37 9.10
CA ASP A 58 -7.17 6.09 7.82
C ASP A 58 -5.83 5.98 7.11
N ILE A 59 -5.85 5.57 5.84
CA ILE A 59 -4.67 5.50 4.98
C ILE A 59 -4.92 6.33 3.73
N THR A 60 -4.05 7.30 3.45
CA THR A 60 -3.99 7.98 2.15
C THR A 60 -2.77 7.49 1.40
N SER A 61 -2.94 6.91 0.21
CA SER A 61 -1.82 6.33 -0.53
C SER A 61 -1.97 6.43 -2.04
N LYS A 62 -0.83 6.53 -2.74
CA LYS A 62 -0.71 6.31 -4.19
C LYS A 62 -0.66 4.83 -4.58
N SER A 63 -0.72 3.94 -3.59
CA SER A 63 -0.76 2.49 -3.76
C SER A 63 -2.20 1.97 -3.61
N ASN A 64 -2.45 0.80 -4.19
CA ASN A 64 -3.58 -0.03 -3.81
C ASN A 64 -3.28 -0.70 -2.47
N ILE A 65 -4.11 -0.44 -1.45
CA ILE A 65 -3.93 -0.94 -0.09
C ILE A 65 -4.93 -2.07 0.19
N TYR A 66 -4.43 -3.21 0.67
CA TYR A 66 -5.25 -4.37 1.03
C TYR A 66 -4.53 -5.28 2.03
N ASP A 67 -5.19 -6.36 2.47
CA ASP A 67 -4.68 -7.32 3.48
C ASP A 67 -4.22 -6.63 4.78
N LEU A 68 -5.02 -5.68 5.26
CA LEU A 68 -4.72 -4.95 6.49
C LEU A 68 -4.94 -5.82 7.73
N LEU A 69 -3.98 -5.78 8.64
CA LEU A 69 -4.00 -6.46 9.93
C LEU A 69 -3.44 -5.52 11.00
N PHE A 70 -4.11 -5.47 12.15
CA PHE A 70 -3.55 -4.88 13.36
C PHE A 70 -3.28 -5.99 14.38
N ASP A 71 -2.01 -6.14 14.79
CA ASP A 71 -1.61 -7.08 15.85
C ASP A 71 -1.48 -6.32 17.18
N SER A 72 -2.45 -6.51 18.06
CA SER A 72 -2.47 -5.87 19.37
C SER A 72 -1.39 -6.37 20.33
N ASN A 73 -0.83 -7.57 20.10
CA ASN A 73 0.20 -8.13 20.98
C ASN A 73 1.55 -7.46 20.72
N THR A 74 1.85 -7.18 19.45
CA THR A 74 3.11 -6.58 19.02
C THR A 74 3.01 -5.08 18.72
N GLN A 75 1.79 -4.52 18.73
CA GLN A 75 1.49 -3.13 18.34
C GLN A 75 1.94 -2.81 16.91
N GLU A 76 1.63 -3.73 15.99
CA GLU A 76 2.02 -3.62 14.58
C GLU A 76 0.79 -3.45 13.69
N VAL A 77 0.81 -2.43 12.84
CA VAL A 77 -0.09 -2.31 11.68
C VAL A 77 0.62 -2.91 10.47
N LYS A 78 0.01 -3.89 9.82
CA LYS A 78 0.52 -4.56 8.63
C LYS A 78 -0.46 -4.39 7.48
N PHE A 79 0.03 -4.12 6.27
CA PHE A 79 -0.79 -4.10 5.07
C PHE A 79 0.07 -4.32 3.83
N THR A 80 -0.58 -4.69 2.72
CA THR A 80 0.07 -4.73 1.41
C THR A 80 -0.15 -3.42 0.67
N ALA A 81 0.94 -2.82 0.18
CA ALA A 81 0.93 -1.69 -0.74
C ALA A 81 1.34 -2.17 -2.15
N ALA A 82 0.41 -2.11 -3.10
CA ALA A 82 0.65 -2.50 -4.48
C ALA A 82 0.61 -1.30 -5.43
N GLY A 83 1.46 -1.32 -6.45
CA GLY A 83 1.47 -0.29 -7.47
C GLY A 83 2.40 -0.63 -8.64
N PRO A 84 2.35 0.16 -9.72
CA PRO A 84 3.11 -0.14 -10.93
C PRO A 84 4.62 -0.07 -10.67
N SER A 85 5.35 -1.15 -10.96
CA SER A 85 6.79 -1.20 -10.68
C SER A 85 7.55 -0.01 -11.29
N GLY A 86 8.48 0.57 -10.52
CA GLY A 86 9.29 1.73 -10.91
C GLY A 86 8.62 3.09 -10.71
N THR A 87 7.45 3.15 -10.07
CA THR A 87 6.81 4.42 -9.68
C THR A 87 6.99 4.70 -8.19
N GLU A 88 6.96 5.96 -7.80
CA GLU A 88 7.03 6.37 -6.39
C GLU A 88 5.67 6.27 -5.71
N SER A 89 5.65 5.61 -4.57
CA SER A 89 4.55 5.63 -3.61
C SER A 89 4.78 6.71 -2.55
N LEU A 90 3.70 7.37 -2.16
CA LEU A 90 3.61 8.18 -0.95
C LEU A 90 2.40 7.67 -0.17
N THR A 91 2.63 7.31 1.09
CA THR A 91 1.60 6.76 1.97
C THR A 91 1.64 7.49 3.30
N SER A 92 0.47 7.93 3.76
CA SER A 92 0.23 8.49 5.10
C SER A 92 -0.75 7.59 5.84
N VAL A 93 -0.42 7.23 7.08
CA VAL A 93 -1.25 6.36 7.93
C VAL A 93 -1.56 7.07 9.23
N ARG A 94 -2.84 7.31 9.50
CA ARG A 94 -3.33 7.82 10.78
C ARG A 94 -3.76 6.64 11.65
N ILE A 95 -2.95 6.36 12.66
CA ILE A 95 -3.21 5.31 13.65
C ILE A 95 -3.88 5.97 14.87
N PRO A 96 -5.10 5.56 15.28
CA PRO A 96 -5.68 6.02 16.53
C PRO A 96 -4.76 5.67 17.71
N SER A 97 -4.41 6.66 18.53
CA SER A 97 -3.55 6.45 19.70
C SER A 97 -4.16 5.48 20.70
N SER A 98 -5.49 5.33 20.73
CA SER A 98 -6.20 4.33 21.55
C SER A 98 -5.86 2.87 21.19
N LEU A 99 -5.30 2.61 20.00
CA LEU A 99 -4.85 1.27 19.61
C LEU A 99 -3.46 0.94 20.17
N LEU A 100 -2.70 1.94 20.62
CA LEU A 100 -1.31 1.79 21.03
C LEU A 100 -1.20 1.93 22.56
N SER A 101 -0.51 1.01 23.25
CA SER A 101 -0.43 1.11 24.72
C SER A 101 0.33 2.35 25.20
N GLY A 102 1.18 2.95 24.37
CA GLY A 102 1.85 4.22 24.66
C GLY A 102 1.07 5.48 24.21
N GLY A 103 -0.13 5.33 23.63
CA GLY A 103 -0.96 6.45 23.20
C GLY A 103 -0.27 7.38 22.20
N GLU A 104 -0.52 8.69 22.34
CA GLU A 104 0.09 9.73 21.49
C GLU A 104 1.62 9.74 21.57
N TYR A 105 2.20 9.45 22.75
CA TYR A 105 3.65 9.43 22.92
C TYR A 105 4.34 8.40 22.03
N ALA A 106 3.71 7.23 21.85
CA ALA A 106 4.24 6.17 20.97
C ALA A 106 4.30 6.63 19.49
N LEU A 107 3.36 7.47 19.06
CA LEU A 107 3.32 8.06 17.71
C LEU A 107 4.36 9.17 17.51
N GLU A 108 4.78 9.84 18.58
CA GLU A 108 5.73 10.95 18.50
C GLU A 108 7.19 10.48 18.46
N CYS A 109 7.59 9.54 19.32
CA CYS A 109 9.02 9.22 19.51
C CYS A 109 9.50 7.97 18.80
N CYS A 110 8.59 7.02 18.57
CA CYS A 110 8.96 5.61 18.62
C CYS A 110 8.47 4.80 17.42
N VAL A 111 8.04 5.48 16.36
CA VAL A 111 7.51 4.86 15.14
C VAL A 111 8.63 4.38 14.23
N LYS A 112 8.53 3.14 13.78
CA LYS A 112 9.33 2.56 12.71
C LYS A 112 8.44 2.05 11.60
N VAL A 113 8.84 2.34 10.36
CA VAL A 113 8.17 1.84 9.15
C VAL A 113 9.12 0.92 8.40
N LEU A 114 8.69 -0.31 8.16
CA LEU A 114 9.41 -1.30 7.36
C LEU A 114 8.63 -1.55 6.07
N VAL A 115 9.32 -1.52 4.94
CA VAL A 115 8.78 -1.91 3.64
C VAL A 115 9.62 -3.08 3.13
N ASP A 116 9.01 -4.25 2.97
CA ASP A 116 9.67 -5.52 2.63
C ASP A 116 10.85 -5.83 3.58
N GLY A 117 10.65 -5.56 4.88
CA GLY A 117 11.66 -5.75 5.93
C GLY A 117 12.76 -4.68 5.98
N ILE A 118 12.76 -3.70 5.07
CA ILE A 118 13.74 -2.60 5.03
C ILE A 118 13.12 -1.36 5.68
N GLU A 119 13.81 -0.82 6.69
CA GLU A 119 13.37 0.40 7.35
C GLU A 119 13.36 1.59 6.37
N LYS A 120 12.25 2.33 6.35
CA LYS A 120 12.08 3.54 5.55
C LYS A 120 12.00 4.76 6.46
N PRO A 121 12.61 5.89 6.05
CA PRO A 121 12.37 7.16 6.71
C PRO A 121 10.87 7.46 6.74
N ALA A 122 10.39 7.83 7.92
CA ALA A 122 9.01 8.23 8.12
C ALA A 122 8.97 9.54 8.90
N VAL A 123 7.98 10.36 8.61
CA VAL A 123 7.73 11.63 9.30
C VAL A 123 6.30 11.65 9.81
N ASN A 124 6.10 12.13 11.03
CA ASN A 124 4.77 12.36 11.56
C ASN A 124 4.27 13.73 11.05
N THR A 125 3.15 13.72 10.35
CA THR A 125 2.50 14.91 9.75
C THR A 125 1.07 15.02 10.26
N ASP A 126 0.36 16.06 9.87
CA ASP A 126 -1.09 16.20 10.11
C ASP A 126 -1.91 15.04 9.50
N LYS A 127 -1.41 14.41 8.43
CA LYS A 127 -2.00 13.21 7.80
C LYS A 127 -1.59 11.90 8.49
N GLY A 128 -0.79 11.95 9.55
CA GLY A 128 -0.23 10.81 10.23
C GLY A 128 1.17 10.43 9.75
N ILE A 129 1.57 9.19 10.03
CA ILE A 129 2.89 8.64 9.72
C ILE A 129 3.04 8.52 8.21
N THR A 130 3.95 9.31 7.65
CA THR A 130 4.11 9.47 6.20
C THR A 130 5.46 8.98 5.75
N PHE A 131 5.48 8.13 4.73
CA PHE A 131 6.68 7.51 4.19
C PHE A 131 6.58 7.31 2.67
N GLN A 132 7.72 7.09 2.03
CA GLN A 132 7.83 6.86 0.60
C GLN A 132 8.60 5.57 0.30
N HIS A 133 8.24 4.92 -0.80
CA HIS A 133 9.00 3.82 -1.37
C HIS A 133 8.78 3.73 -2.88
N VAL A 134 9.67 3.03 -3.59
CA VAL A 134 9.47 2.71 -5.01
C VAL A 134 8.68 1.42 -5.10
N HIS A 135 7.58 1.42 -5.85
CA HIS A 135 6.80 0.23 -6.10
C HIS A 135 7.64 -0.83 -6.82
N ILE A 136 7.59 -2.07 -6.33
CA ILE A 136 8.12 -3.25 -7.02
C ILE A 136 7.00 -4.17 -7.55
N GLY A 137 5.74 -3.77 -7.37
CA GLY A 137 4.55 -4.52 -7.73
C GLY A 137 3.66 -4.69 -6.51
N ARG A 138 4.17 -5.38 -5.48
CA ARG A 138 3.55 -5.56 -4.17
C ARG A 138 4.64 -5.50 -3.11
N SER A 139 4.39 -4.75 -2.04
CA SER A 139 5.29 -4.65 -0.90
C SER A 139 4.50 -4.81 0.40
N GLU A 140 5.05 -5.58 1.33
CA GLU A 140 4.56 -5.63 2.70
C GLU A 140 5.01 -4.38 3.44
N VAL A 141 4.07 -3.71 4.12
CA VAL A 141 4.36 -2.59 5.00
C VAL A 141 4.04 -3.00 6.44
N ILE A 142 4.99 -2.74 7.34
CA ILE A 142 4.81 -2.88 8.78
C ILE A 142 5.11 -1.54 9.44
N ILE A 143 4.14 -0.99 10.16
CA ILE A 143 4.32 0.18 11.02
C ILE A 143 4.21 -0.30 12.46
N LYS A 144 5.21 0.03 13.28
CA LYS A 144 5.25 -0.37 14.68
C LYS A 144 5.77 0.73 15.57
N THR A 145 5.32 0.73 16.82
CA THR A 145 5.82 1.61 17.87
C THR A 145 6.71 0.81 18.82
N GLN A 146 7.84 1.41 19.23
CA GLN A 146 8.72 0.86 20.27
C GLN A 146 8.31 1.28 21.67
#